data_AF-A0A6G3WSP9-F1
#
_entry.id   AF-A0A6G3WSP9-F1
#
_cell.length_a   1.000
_cell.length_b   1.000
_cell.length_c   1.000
_cell.angle_alpha   90.00
_cell.angle_beta   90.00
_cell.angle_gamma   90.00
#
_symmetry.space_group_name_H-M   'P 1'
#
loop_
_entity.id
_entity.type
_entity.pdbx_description
1 polymer ?
#
loop_
_entity_poly.entity_id
_entity_poly.type
_entity_poly.pdbx_seq_one_letter_code
_entity_poly.pdbx_strand_id
1 'polypeptide(L)'
;LVFCLGVLLTIVLVARKVKGAILISILLMTVVAIVINEVARIKSWGLTTPSIPDNPVAAPDFGLLGQFDLFGSFGQVSVLTVVLLVFTLILSDFFDTMGTVVGVTAEAGLLDERGQVPGLGRVLLIDGVAAVAGGAASSSSATTYIESAAGVGEGARTGFANMVTGGLFALALFLTPVLTIVPLQAAAPALVVVGFLMMTQVKH
;
A
#
# COMPACT_ATOMS: atom_id res chain seq x y z
N LEU A 1 11.92 -9.22 -17.97
CA LEU A 1 11.10 -8.91 -19.17
C LEU A 1 9.73 -8.35 -18.80
N VAL A 2 8.90 -9.10 -18.05
CA VAL A 2 7.59 -8.61 -17.55
C VAL A 2 7.73 -7.26 -16.84
N PHE A 3 8.67 -7.12 -15.90
CA PHE A 3 8.94 -5.84 -15.23
C PHE A 3 9.24 -4.69 -16.20
N CYS A 4 10.21 -4.85 -17.10
CA CYS A 4 10.63 -3.78 -18.02
C CYS A 4 9.50 -3.36 -18.97
N LEU A 5 8.76 -4.32 -19.51
CA LEU A 5 7.60 -4.05 -20.36
C LEU A 5 6.48 -3.38 -19.55
N GLY A 6 6.26 -3.81 -18.32
CA GLY A 6 5.29 -3.20 -17.42
C GLY A 6 5.61 -1.75 -17.09
N VAL A 7 6.87 -1.42 -16.82
CA VAL A 7 7.29 -0.03 -16.56
C VAL A 7 7.03 0.84 -17.79
N LEU A 8 7.45 0.38 -18.96
CA LEU A 8 7.22 1.11 -20.22
C LEU A 8 5.72 1.30 -20.49
N LEU A 9 4.92 0.26 -20.31
CA LEU A 9 3.47 0.31 -20.51
C LEU A 9 2.80 1.29 -19.54
N THR A 10 3.12 1.21 -18.24
CA THR A 10 2.57 2.12 -17.24
C THR A 10 2.93 3.56 -17.55
N ILE A 11 4.19 3.85 -17.90
CA ILE A 11 4.63 5.21 -18.26
C ILE A 11 3.88 5.72 -19.49
N VAL A 12 3.72 4.90 -20.54
CA VAL A 12 2.99 5.30 -21.75
C VAL A 12 1.51 5.57 -21.46
N LEU A 13 0.85 4.72 -20.66
CA LEU A 13 -0.56 4.90 -20.29
C LEU A 13 -0.77 6.15 -19.41
N VAL A 14 0.13 6.39 -18.46
CA VAL A 14 0.11 7.60 -17.62
C VAL A 14 0.38 8.85 -18.45
N ALA A 15 1.35 8.83 -19.36
CA ALA A 15 1.63 9.94 -20.27
C ALA A 15 0.44 10.26 -21.20
N ARG A 16 -0.34 9.23 -21.57
CA ARG A 16 -1.59 9.38 -22.33
C ARG A 16 -2.81 9.77 -21.49
N LYS A 17 -2.64 10.01 -20.18
CA LYS A 17 -3.72 10.39 -19.25
C LYS A 17 -4.89 9.40 -19.26
N VAL A 18 -4.61 8.10 -19.43
CA VAL A 18 -5.64 7.05 -19.40
C VAL A 18 -6.11 6.84 -17.96
N LYS A 19 -7.42 6.95 -17.72
CA LYS A 19 -8.02 6.67 -16.40
C LYS A 19 -7.77 5.20 -16.04
N GLY A 20 -7.19 4.95 -14.87
CA GLY A 20 -6.84 3.59 -14.43
C GLY A 20 -5.58 3.01 -15.09
N ALA A 21 -4.69 3.84 -15.64
CA ALA A 21 -3.44 3.40 -16.28
C ALA A 21 -2.64 2.37 -15.47
N ILE A 22 -2.52 2.57 -14.17
CA ILE A 22 -1.80 1.66 -13.27
C ILE A 22 -2.50 0.30 -13.20
N LEU A 23 -3.81 0.28 -12.99
CA LEU A 23 -4.61 -0.95 -12.91
C LEU A 23 -4.57 -1.73 -14.23
N ILE A 24 -4.74 -1.03 -15.36
CA ILE A 24 -4.69 -1.63 -16.70
C ILE A 24 -3.32 -2.28 -16.95
N SER A 25 -2.25 -1.61 -16.56
CA SER A 25 -0.90 -2.14 -16.68
C SER A 25 -0.70 -3.40 -15.85
N ILE A 26 -1.12 -3.40 -14.58
CA ILE A 26 -1.04 -4.59 -13.71
C ILE A 26 -1.80 -5.78 -14.31
N LEU A 27 -3.03 -5.56 -14.80
CA LEU A 27 -3.85 -6.62 -15.40
C LEU A 27 -3.20 -7.18 -16.68
N LEU A 28 -2.76 -6.31 -17.60
CA LEU A 28 -2.11 -6.72 -18.84
C LEU A 28 -0.80 -7.46 -18.55
N MET A 29 0.01 -6.97 -17.62
CA MET A 29 1.27 -7.60 -17.28
C MET A 29 1.10 -8.93 -16.53
N THR A 30 0.03 -9.06 -15.74
CA THR A 30 -0.37 -10.34 -15.14
C THR A 30 -0.74 -11.35 -16.22
N VAL A 31 -1.54 -10.96 -17.23
CA VAL A 31 -1.88 -11.85 -18.36
C VAL A 31 -0.64 -12.25 -19.13
N VAL A 32 0.25 -11.30 -19.46
CA VAL A 32 1.52 -11.60 -20.13
C VAL A 32 2.38 -12.54 -19.28
N ALA A 33 2.39 -12.37 -17.96
CA ALA A 33 3.13 -13.26 -17.07
C ALA A 33 2.57 -14.69 -17.07
N ILE A 34 1.24 -14.88 -17.05
CA ILE A 34 0.60 -16.19 -17.17
C ILE A 34 0.96 -16.85 -18.51
N VAL A 35 0.87 -16.12 -19.63
CA VAL A 35 1.22 -16.64 -20.97
C VAL A 35 2.69 -17.08 -21.02
N ILE A 36 3.60 -16.27 -20.46
CA ILE A 36 5.02 -16.62 -20.39
C ILE A 36 5.25 -17.85 -19.50
N ASN A 37 4.51 -17.99 -18.40
CA ASN A 37 4.61 -19.14 -17.51
C ASN A 37 4.24 -20.46 -18.22
N GLU A 38 3.13 -20.44 -18.98
CA GLU A 38 2.64 -21.61 -19.74
C GLU A 38 3.55 -21.97 -20.92
N VAL A 39 4.06 -20.98 -21.66
CA VAL A 39 4.88 -21.22 -22.86
C VAL A 39 6.33 -21.57 -22.52
N ALA A 40 6.92 -20.92 -21.51
CA ALA A 40 8.35 -21.06 -21.21
C ALA A 40 8.67 -22.01 -20.04
N ARG A 41 7.65 -22.60 -19.38
CA ARG A 41 7.78 -23.48 -18.20
C ARG A 41 8.87 -23.01 -17.23
N ILE A 42 8.72 -21.78 -16.75
CA ILE A 42 9.72 -21.15 -15.89
C ILE A 42 9.76 -21.88 -14.54
N LYS A 43 10.98 -22.25 -14.11
CA LYS A 43 11.22 -23.08 -12.92
C LYS A 43 10.82 -22.41 -11.60
N SER A 44 10.85 -21.07 -11.52
CA SER A 44 10.39 -20.28 -10.37
C SER A 44 10.18 -18.81 -10.74
N TRP A 45 9.08 -18.22 -10.24
CA TRP A 45 8.77 -16.79 -10.34
C TRP A 45 9.20 -15.98 -9.10
N GLY A 46 9.89 -16.62 -8.14
CA GLY A 46 10.21 -16.03 -6.84
C GLY A 46 9.15 -16.37 -5.80
N LEU A 47 8.47 -15.36 -5.25
CA LEU A 47 7.53 -15.49 -4.12
C LEU A 47 6.10 -15.89 -4.53
N THR A 48 5.65 -15.54 -5.73
CA THR A 48 4.31 -15.88 -6.24
C THR A 48 4.39 -16.43 -7.66
N THR A 49 3.83 -17.61 -7.87
CA THR A 49 3.69 -18.21 -9.20
C THR A 49 2.36 -17.78 -9.82
N PRO A 50 2.36 -17.17 -11.02
CA PRO A 50 1.14 -16.77 -11.70
C PRO A 50 0.46 -18.02 -12.29
N SER A 51 -0.34 -18.70 -11.47
CA SER A 51 -1.18 -19.84 -11.86
C SER A 51 -2.65 -19.48 -11.68
N ILE A 52 -3.50 -19.93 -12.60
CA ILE A 52 -4.95 -19.78 -12.48
C ILE A 52 -5.42 -20.67 -11.32
N PRO A 53 -6.05 -20.13 -10.27
CA PRO A 53 -6.57 -20.92 -9.18
C PRO A 53 -7.77 -21.75 -9.65
N ASP A 54 -7.87 -23.00 -9.20
CA ASP A 54 -9.05 -23.84 -9.46
C ASP A 54 -10.33 -23.30 -8.83
N ASN A 55 -10.20 -22.45 -7.80
CA ASN A 55 -11.31 -21.77 -7.15
C ASN A 55 -11.02 -20.27 -6.97
N PRO A 56 -11.80 -19.36 -7.60
CA PRO A 56 -11.57 -17.91 -7.49
C PRO A 56 -11.96 -17.32 -6.13
N VAL A 57 -12.71 -18.07 -5.30
CA VAL A 57 -13.16 -17.61 -3.98
C VAL A 57 -12.64 -18.55 -2.91
N ALA A 58 -11.93 -18.02 -1.93
CA ALA A 58 -11.49 -18.78 -0.75
C ALA A 58 -12.02 -18.15 0.53
N ALA A 59 -12.17 -18.97 1.58
CA ALA A 59 -12.38 -18.45 2.91
C ALA A 59 -11.11 -17.69 3.35
N PRO A 60 -11.24 -16.48 3.94
CA PRO A 60 -10.09 -15.73 4.41
C PRO A 60 -9.35 -16.52 5.50
N ASP A 61 -8.03 -16.61 5.35
CA ASP A 61 -7.15 -17.22 6.35
C ASP A 61 -6.70 -16.18 7.36
N PHE A 62 -7.12 -16.36 8.60
CA PHE A 62 -6.76 -15.51 9.73
C PHE A 62 -5.70 -16.15 10.63
N GLY A 63 -5.04 -17.22 10.19
CA GLY A 63 -4.07 -17.97 11.00
C GLY A 63 -2.88 -17.13 11.48
N LEU A 64 -2.53 -16.06 10.75
CA LEU A 64 -1.50 -15.11 11.14
C LEU A 64 -1.98 -14.07 12.15
N LEU A 65 -3.28 -13.85 12.33
CA LEU A 65 -3.76 -12.88 13.32
C LEU A 65 -3.33 -13.30 14.73
N GLY A 66 -2.67 -12.39 15.45
CA GLY A 66 -2.13 -12.68 16.77
C GLY A 66 -0.78 -13.40 16.77
N GLN A 67 -0.22 -13.76 15.61
CA GLN A 67 1.14 -14.29 15.49
C GLN A 67 2.17 -13.16 15.46
N PHE A 68 2.14 -12.29 16.48
CA PHE A 68 3.12 -11.23 16.64
C PHE A 68 4.01 -11.56 17.83
N ASP A 69 5.30 -11.30 17.69
CA ASP A 69 6.27 -11.55 18.74
C ASP A 69 6.83 -10.22 19.27
N LEU A 70 6.39 -9.85 20.47
CA LEU A 70 6.87 -8.66 21.19
C LEU A 70 8.30 -8.84 21.70
N PHE A 71 8.71 -10.07 22.03
CA PHE A 71 9.95 -10.35 22.75
C PHE A 71 10.99 -11.08 21.90
N GLY A 72 10.60 -11.68 20.78
CA GLY A 72 11.48 -12.45 19.89
C GLY A 72 12.64 -11.64 19.33
N SER A 73 12.44 -10.34 19.12
CA SER A 73 13.51 -9.43 18.67
C SER A 73 14.64 -9.30 19.70
N PHE A 74 14.32 -9.37 21.00
CA PHE A 74 15.32 -9.29 22.09
C PHE A 74 16.15 -10.57 22.25
N GLY A 75 15.68 -11.71 21.74
CA GLY A 75 16.43 -12.96 21.70
C GLY A 75 17.41 -13.04 20.52
N GLN A 76 17.19 -12.26 19.46
CA GLN A 76 17.96 -12.31 18.21
C GLN A 76 18.92 -11.12 18.05
N VAL A 77 18.64 -9.99 18.72
CA VAL A 77 19.38 -8.74 18.57
C VAL A 77 19.61 -8.09 19.94
N SER A 78 20.71 -7.35 20.09
CA SER A 78 20.99 -6.58 21.30
C SER A 78 19.85 -5.63 21.66
N VAL A 79 19.54 -5.52 22.95
CA VAL A 79 18.54 -4.57 23.51
C VAL A 79 18.76 -3.16 22.97
N LEU A 80 20.01 -2.72 22.84
CA LEU A 80 20.35 -1.40 22.30
C LEU A 80 19.87 -1.24 20.85
N THR A 81 20.06 -2.25 20.01
CA THR A 81 19.62 -2.22 18.61
C THR A 81 18.11 -2.20 18.50
N VAL A 82 17.39 -2.97 19.33
CA VAL A 82 15.92 -2.97 19.36
C VAL A 82 15.40 -1.58 19.75
N VAL A 83 15.94 -0.98 20.80
CA VAL A 83 15.54 0.36 21.24
C VAL A 83 15.82 1.41 20.16
N LEU A 84 16.99 1.36 19.53
CA LEU A 84 17.33 2.28 18.44
C LEU A 84 16.41 2.10 17.22
N LEU A 85 16.07 0.87 16.86
CA LEU A 85 15.18 0.57 15.74
C LEU A 85 13.77 1.09 16.03
N VAL A 86 13.21 0.76 17.20
CA VAL A 86 11.89 1.24 17.64
C VAL A 86 11.86 2.76 17.68
N PHE A 87 12.87 3.41 18.26
CA PHE A 87 12.96 4.87 18.30
C PHE A 87 13.01 5.49 16.90
N THR A 88 13.82 4.92 16.00
CA THR A 88 13.94 5.41 14.62
C THR A 88 12.63 5.25 13.85
N LEU A 89 11.95 4.10 13.98
CA LEU A 89 10.66 3.86 13.35
C LEU A 89 9.59 4.81 13.88
N ILE A 90 9.50 5.00 15.19
CA ILE A 90 8.53 5.92 15.80
C ILE A 90 8.76 7.36 15.32
N LEU A 91 10.01 7.83 15.27
CA LEU A 91 10.29 9.17 14.76
C LEU A 91 9.96 9.29 13.26
N SER A 92 10.33 8.29 12.46
CA SER A 92 10.03 8.28 11.03
C SER A 92 8.52 8.31 10.78
N ASP A 93 7.77 7.46 11.48
CA ASP A 93 6.31 7.35 11.40
C ASP A 93 5.63 8.64 11.89
N PHE A 94 6.09 9.20 13.01
CA PHE A 94 5.58 10.48 13.52
C PHE A 94 5.71 11.63 12.50
N PHE A 95 6.88 11.74 11.85
CA PHE A 95 7.09 12.78 10.85
C PHE A 95 6.34 12.51 9.55
N ASP A 96 6.23 11.25 9.14
CA ASP A 96 5.45 10.85 7.96
C ASP A 96 3.97 11.13 8.16
N THR A 97 3.39 10.71 9.28
CA THR A 97 1.99 10.97 9.63
C THR A 97 1.74 12.47 9.77
N MET A 98 2.59 13.23 10.46
CA MET A 98 2.40 14.68 10.54
C MET A 98 2.45 15.35 9.17
N GLY A 99 3.44 15.01 8.34
CA GLY A 99 3.59 15.57 6.99
C GLY A 99 2.37 15.24 6.12
N THR A 100 1.95 13.98 6.14
CA THR A 100 0.78 13.50 5.40
C THR A 100 -0.51 14.15 5.87
N VAL A 101 -0.76 14.18 7.18
CA VAL A 101 -1.98 14.77 7.74
C VAL A 101 -2.07 16.25 7.43
N VAL A 102 -0.98 17.01 7.53
CA VAL A 102 -0.96 18.43 7.15
C VAL A 102 -1.24 18.59 5.65
N GLY A 103 -0.58 17.82 4.80
CA GLY A 103 -0.79 17.88 3.35
C GLY A 103 -2.23 17.55 2.93
N VAL A 104 -2.79 16.47 3.44
CA VAL A 104 -4.16 16.04 3.14
C VAL A 104 -5.20 17.01 3.72
N THR A 105 -4.99 17.54 4.93
CA THR A 105 -5.91 18.51 5.56
C THR A 105 -5.91 19.84 4.81
N ALA A 106 -4.74 20.28 4.33
CA ALA A 106 -4.61 21.45 3.48
C ALA A 106 -5.39 21.29 2.16
N GLU A 107 -5.19 20.16 1.46
CA GLU A 107 -5.92 19.84 0.22
C GLU A 107 -7.44 19.71 0.45
N ALA A 108 -7.85 19.25 1.64
CA ALA A 108 -9.25 19.17 2.03
C ALA A 108 -9.90 20.53 2.29
N GLY A 109 -9.10 21.59 2.50
CA GLY A 109 -9.57 22.87 3.03
C GLY A 109 -10.12 22.76 4.45
N LEU A 110 -9.56 21.85 5.26
CA LEU A 110 -10.01 21.56 6.64
C LEU A 110 -9.05 22.12 7.70
N LEU A 111 -8.08 22.95 7.31
CA LEU A 111 -7.22 23.66 8.25
C LEU A 111 -8.02 24.72 9.01
N ASP A 112 -7.63 24.97 10.26
CA ASP A 112 -8.21 26.03 11.06
C ASP A 112 -7.76 27.43 10.60
N GLU A 113 -8.29 28.49 11.22
CA GLU A 113 -7.95 29.89 10.90
C GLU A 113 -6.46 30.22 11.09
N ARG A 114 -5.71 29.38 11.80
CA ARG A 114 -4.28 29.53 12.05
C ARG A 114 -3.44 28.64 11.14
N GLY A 115 -4.06 27.94 10.19
CA GLY A 115 -3.40 26.99 9.29
C GLY A 115 -2.95 25.71 9.99
N GLN A 116 -3.53 25.37 11.14
CA GLN A 116 -3.22 24.15 11.89
C GLN A 116 -4.25 23.06 11.64
N VAL A 117 -3.83 21.81 11.82
CA VAL A 117 -4.71 20.65 11.72
C VAL A 117 -5.55 20.56 13.00
N PRO A 118 -6.88 20.69 12.92
CA PRO A 118 -7.74 20.58 14.08
C PRO A 118 -7.65 19.17 14.68
N GLY A 119 -7.37 19.10 15.98
CA GLY A 119 -7.33 17.82 16.70
C GLY A 119 -6.16 16.91 16.31
N LEU A 120 -5.02 17.46 15.87
CA LEU A 120 -3.83 16.70 15.48
C LEU A 120 -3.45 15.59 16.47
N GLY A 121 -3.53 15.84 17.78
CA GLY A 121 -3.26 14.82 18.80
C GLY A 121 -4.20 13.60 18.74
N ARG A 122 -5.47 13.78 18.35
CA ARG A 122 -6.39 12.65 18.14
C ARG A 122 -6.06 11.89 16.85
N VAL A 123 -5.62 12.61 15.81
CA VAL A 123 -5.19 11.99 14.55
C VAL A 123 -3.97 11.10 14.78
N LEU A 124 -2.94 11.63 15.45
CA LEU A 124 -1.74 10.88 15.82
C LEU A 124 -2.04 9.70 16.75
N LEU A 125 -3.02 9.83 17.66
CA LEU A 125 -3.46 8.72 18.50
C LEU A 125 -4.11 7.60 17.68
N ILE A 126 -4.99 7.94 16.73
CA ILE A 126 -5.65 6.96 15.87
C ILE A 126 -4.62 6.26 14.97
N ASP A 127 -3.67 7.02 14.44
CA ASP A 127 -2.58 6.50 13.61
C ASP A 127 -1.70 5.51 14.41
N GLY A 128 -1.29 5.85 15.64
CA GLY A 128 -0.58 4.92 16.51
C GLY A 128 -1.39 3.68 16.89
N VAL A 129 -2.70 3.80 17.08
CA VAL A 129 -3.59 2.64 17.29
C VAL A 129 -3.66 1.77 16.02
N ALA A 130 -3.70 2.38 14.84
CA ALA A 130 -3.68 1.66 13.57
C ALA A 130 -2.34 0.94 13.35
N ALA A 131 -1.22 1.56 13.68
CA ALA A 131 0.11 0.97 13.66
C ALA A 131 0.18 -0.29 14.55
N VAL A 132 -0.29 -0.17 15.81
CA VAL A 132 -0.35 -1.30 16.75
C VAL A 132 -1.30 -2.40 16.24
N ALA A 133 -2.46 -2.04 15.69
CA ALA A 133 -3.40 -3.00 15.13
C ALA A 133 -2.80 -3.75 13.92
N GLY A 134 -2.04 -3.06 13.06
CA GLY A 134 -1.31 -3.67 11.95
C GLY A 134 -0.27 -4.67 12.44
N GLY A 135 0.54 -4.30 13.43
CA GLY A 135 1.50 -5.21 14.07
C GLY A 135 0.84 -6.41 14.75
N ALA A 136 -0.27 -6.20 15.47
CA ALA A 136 -1.03 -7.26 16.13
C ALA A 136 -1.70 -8.23 15.14
N ALA A 137 -2.03 -7.75 13.94
CA ALA A 137 -2.50 -8.56 12.83
C ALA A 137 -1.38 -9.26 12.04
N SER A 138 -0.13 -9.21 12.53
CA SER A 138 1.07 -9.75 11.87
C SER A 138 1.33 -9.15 10.49
N SER A 139 0.96 -7.88 10.33
CA SER A 139 1.21 -7.04 9.17
C SER A 139 2.22 -5.93 9.52
N SER A 140 2.65 -5.17 8.51
CA SER A 140 3.36 -3.90 8.73
C SER A 140 2.46 -2.87 9.41
N SER A 141 3.10 -1.82 9.95
CA SER A 141 2.40 -0.64 10.49
C SER A 141 1.41 -0.08 9.47
N ALA A 142 0.16 0.14 9.90
CA ALA A 142 -0.83 0.86 9.10
C ALA A 142 -0.74 2.36 9.43
N THR A 143 -0.50 3.17 8.40
CA THR A 143 -0.34 4.64 8.52
C THR A 143 -1.23 5.37 7.50
N THR A 144 -1.25 6.69 7.60
CA THR A 144 -1.99 7.57 6.69
C THR A 144 -1.23 7.76 5.37
N TYR A 145 -1.93 7.69 4.23
CA TYR A 145 -1.33 7.78 2.89
C TYR A 145 -1.47 9.18 2.28
N ILE A 146 -0.36 9.78 1.86
CA ILE A 146 -0.33 11.11 1.20
C ILE A 146 -1.06 11.12 -0.14
N GLU A 147 -1.13 10.00 -0.83
CA GLU A 147 -1.88 9.83 -2.08
C GLU A 147 -3.37 10.09 -1.89
N SER A 148 -3.89 10.00 -0.66
CA SER A 148 -5.26 10.35 -0.31
C SER A 148 -5.59 11.82 -0.58
N ALA A 149 -4.57 12.70 -0.66
CA ALA A 149 -4.74 14.11 -1.03
C ALA A 149 -5.42 14.24 -2.40
N ALA A 150 -5.05 13.41 -3.37
CA ALA A 150 -5.69 13.43 -4.69
C ALA A 150 -7.18 13.05 -4.62
N GLY A 151 -7.54 12.08 -3.78
CA GLY A 151 -8.94 11.69 -3.56
C GLY A 151 -9.75 12.79 -2.87
N VAL A 152 -9.15 13.46 -1.89
CA VAL A 152 -9.73 14.59 -1.17
C VAL A 152 -9.94 15.82 -2.08
N GLY A 153 -8.98 16.09 -2.97
CA GLY A 153 -9.06 17.14 -3.99
C GLY A 153 -10.24 16.91 -4.96
N GLU A 154 -10.53 15.67 -5.30
CA GLU A 154 -11.70 15.26 -6.10
C GLU A 154 -13.02 15.19 -5.29
N GLY A 155 -12.99 15.54 -3.99
CA GLY A 155 -14.20 15.70 -3.17
C GLY A 155 -14.43 14.63 -2.09
N ALA A 156 -13.51 13.69 -1.87
CA ALA A 156 -13.62 12.65 -0.84
C ALA A 156 -13.34 13.17 0.59
N ARG A 157 -14.10 14.17 1.07
CA ARG A 157 -13.83 14.91 2.32
C ARG A 157 -14.54 14.39 3.57
N THR A 158 -15.56 13.54 3.40
CA THR A 158 -16.44 13.11 4.51
C THR A 158 -15.97 11.82 5.20
N GLY A 159 -14.91 11.19 4.70
CA GLY A 159 -14.43 9.88 5.19
C GLY A 159 -15.27 8.69 4.72
N PHE A 160 -16.44 8.90 4.10
CA PHE A 160 -17.27 7.82 3.57
C PHE A 160 -16.55 7.01 2.48
N ALA A 161 -15.77 7.68 1.64
CA ALA A 161 -14.93 7.02 0.65
C ALA A 161 -13.93 6.05 1.31
N ASN A 162 -13.35 6.41 2.45
CA ASN A 162 -12.42 5.55 3.19
C ASN A 162 -13.15 4.34 3.79
N MET A 163 -14.36 4.52 4.30
CA MET A 163 -15.19 3.42 4.81
C MET A 163 -15.58 2.45 3.70
N VAL A 164 -15.98 2.95 2.53
CA VAL A 164 -16.30 2.12 1.36
C VAL A 164 -15.06 1.38 0.88
N THR A 165 -13.91 2.06 0.74
CA THR A 165 -12.64 1.43 0.36
C THR A 165 -12.25 0.34 1.34
N GLY A 166 -12.31 0.61 2.65
CA GLY A 166 -12.04 -0.40 3.70
C GLY A 166 -12.98 -1.60 3.62
N GLY A 167 -14.28 -1.37 3.39
CA GLY A 167 -15.25 -2.44 3.17
C GLY A 167 -14.96 -3.26 1.92
N LEU A 168 -14.55 -2.62 0.81
CA LEU A 168 -14.13 -3.31 -0.40
C LEU A 168 -12.86 -4.14 -0.18
N PHE A 169 -11.90 -3.66 0.61
CA PHE A 169 -10.73 -4.45 1.01
C PHE A 169 -11.10 -5.64 1.89
N ALA A 170 -12.07 -5.50 2.80
CA ALA A 170 -12.59 -6.61 3.59
C ALA A 170 -13.27 -7.67 2.69
N LEU A 171 -14.01 -7.25 1.66
CA LEU A 171 -14.57 -8.16 0.66
C LEU A 171 -13.48 -8.79 -0.23
N ALA A 172 -12.40 -8.05 -0.52
CA ALA A 172 -11.28 -8.56 -1.30
C ALA A 172 -10.55 -9.73 -0.61
N LEU A 173 -10.68 -9.90 0.72
CA LEU A 173 -10.16 -11.08 1.41
C LEU A 173 -10.75 -12.40 0.89
N PHE A 174 -12.00 -12.40 0.42
CA PHE A 174 -12.61 -13.59 -0.22
C PHE A 174 -12.04 -13.85 -1.63
N LEU A 175 -11.50 -12.81 -2.27
CA LEU A 175 -10.85 -12.85 -3.58
C LEU A 175 -9.32 -13.01 -3.46
N THR A 176 -8.80 -13.41 -2.29
CA THR A 176 -7.37 -13.68 -2.10
C THR A 176 -6.77 -14.59 -3.18
N PRO A 177 -7.43 -15.67 -3.65
CA PRO A 177 -6.91 -16.50 -4.73
C PRO A 177 -6.70 -15.75 -6.04
N VAL A 178 -7.50 -14.72 -6.31
CA VAL A 178 -7.34 -13.87 -7.50
C VAL A 178 -6.14 -12.93 -7.35
N LEU A 179 -5.87 -12.46 -6.13
CA LEU A 179 -4.72 -11.60 -5.84
C LEU A 179 -3.39 -12.34 -5.96
N THR A 180 -3.33 -13.63 -5.61
CA THR A 180 -2.09 -14.43 -5.71
C THR A 180 -1.67 -14.73 -7.15
N ILE A 181 -2.55 -14.52 -8.13
CA ILE A 181 -2.23 -14.64 -9.56
C ILE A 181 -1.25 -13.56 -9.99
N VAL A 182 -1.30 -12.38 -9.36
CA VAL A 182 -0.49 -11.23 -9.76
C VAL A 182 0.96 -11.43 -9.29
N PRO A 183 1.92 -11.63 -10.20
CA PRO A 183 3.30 -11.80 -9.80
C PRO A 183 3.92 -10.45 -9.44
N LEU A 184 4.92 -10.47 -8.54
CA LEU A 184 5.58 -9.25 -8.08
C LEU A 184 6.18 -8.42 -9.23
N GLN A 185 6.62 -9.08 -10.30
CA GLN A 185 7.19 -8.42 -11.48
C GLN A 185 6.14 -7.63 -12.29
N ALA A 186 4.85 -7.93 -12.15
CA ALA A 186 3.75 -7.16 -12.75
C ALA A 186 3.28 -6.02 -11.85
N ALA A 187 3.40 -6.16 -10.52
CA ALA A 187 3.04 -5.12 -9.56
C ALA A 187 4.15 -4.07 -9.35
N ALA A 188 5.42 -4.46 -9.34
CA ALA A 188 6.55 -3.56 -9.10
C ALA A 188 6.63 -2.34 -10.06
N PRO A 189 6.27 -2.44 -11.36
CA PRO A 189 6.20 -1.27 -12.24
C PRO A 189 5.25 -0.18 -11.75
N ALA A 190 4.15 -0.54 -11.08
CA ALA A 190 3.23 0.42 -10.52
C ALA A 190 3.91 1.26 -9.42
N LEU A 191 4.66 0.61 -8.52
CA LEU A 191 5.38 1.29 -7.44
C LEU A 191 6.43 2.29 -7.97
N VAL A 192 7.14 1.94 -9.05
CA VAL A 192 8.09 2.84 -9.70
C VAL A 192 7.41 4.10 -10.23
N VAL A 193 6.25 3.94 -10.88
CA VAL A 193 5.51 5.08 -11.45
C VAL A 193 4.84 5.91 -10.36
N VAL A 194 4.33 5.29 -9.29
CA VAL A 194 3.81 6.04 -8.13
C VAL A 194 4.92 6.88 -7.50
N GLY A 195 6.11 6.33 -7.28
CA GLY A 195 7.25 7.11 -6.78
C GLY A 195 7.63 8.26 -7.71
N PHE A 196 7.56 8.06 -9.03
CA PHE A 196 7.73 9.14 -10.01
C PHE A 196 6.65 10.23 -9.88
N LEU A 197 5.37 9.85 -9.74
CA LEU A 197 4.26 10.79 -9.56
C LEU A 197 4.43 11.61 -8.28
N MET A 198 4.86 11.00 -7.17
CA MET A 198 5.14 11.71 -5.92
C MET A 198 6.26 12.75 -6.10
N MET A 199 7.35 12.40 -6.80
CA MET A 199 8.42 13.37 -7.10
C MET A 199 7.95 14.55 -7.95
N THR A 200 6.95 14.37 -8.82
CA THR A 200 6.40 15.49 -9.61
C THR A 200 5.63 16.50 -8.78
N GLN A 201 5.07 16.11 -7.63
CA GLN A 201 4.35 17.03 -6.73
C GLN A 201 5.29 18.00 -6.00
N VAL A 202 6.58 17.67 -5.88
CA VAL A 202 7.61 18.52 -5.24
C VAL A 202 8.14 19.60 -6.20
N LYS A 203 7.79 19.55 -7.49
CA LYS A 203 8.35 20.45 -8.52
C LYS A 203 7.74 21.87 -8.50
N HIS A 204 6.76 22.14 -7.65
CA HIS A 204 6.09 23.43 -7.52
C HIS A 204 6.03 23.90 -6.08
#